data_AF-A0A1L5KV37-F1
#
_entry.id   AF-A0A1L5KV37-F1
#
_cell.length_a   1.000
_cell.length_b   1.000
_cell.length_c   1.000
_cell.angle_alpha   90.00
_cell.angle_beta   90.00
_cell.angle_gamma   90.00
#
_symmetry.space_group_name_H-M   'P 1'
#
loop_
_entity.id
_entity.type
_entity.pdbx_description
1 polymer ?
#
loop_
_entity_poly.entity_id
_entity_poly.type
_entity_poly.pdbx_seq_one_letter_code
_entity_poly.pdbx_strand_id
1 'polypeptide(L)'
;TLAKDGGWTGSLGNLAPGTYFVEETNVDGYTASYSQSQTVTITADDLWKAEPNMTKFDNVKTYDVTITNTLNRVDLDVNANVKVSKTVQGAAASKDFTFNLTCAKSNAACKDGVTWPKDSNGSLTATASKSDLQTIGTPADAKFPDGSTLQLKAPTGTTSAVYEFTVSEDQSGNPAGWKYDTDTVTVKVTVSKKTDGSGYKTNVEYVYADGDSDKTDNPKSADFTNVFVAVSSLPVTGGRSARDWLIYGGGLGLLALLAGAGYTVWRKRQLV
;
A
#
# COMPACT_ATOMS: atom_id res chain seq x y z
N THR A 1 14.51 34.19 -22.88
CA THR A 1 14.57 32.92 -23.63
C THR A 1 15.11 31.83 -22.73
N LEU A 2 14.55 30.62 -22.79
CA LEU A 2 15.06 29.47 -22.05
C LEU A 2 16.37 28.98 -22.71
N ALA A 3 17.45 28.97 -21.96
CA ALA A 3 18.74 28.44 -22.37
C ALA A 3 18.77 26.91 -22.18
N LYS A 4 19.70 26.24 -22.88
CA LYS A 4 19.83 24.77 -22.90
C LYS A 4 20.18 24.15 -21.54
N ASP A 5 20.67 24.97 -20.61
CA ASP A 5 21.02 24.61 -19.23
C ASP A 5 19.87 24.81 -18.23
N GLY A 6 18.69 25.22 -18.70
CA GLY A 6 17.54 25.52 -17.85
C GLY A 6 17.53 26.95 -17.29
N GLY A 7 18.49 27.80 -17.68
CA GLY A 7 18.50 29.22 -17.31
C GLY A 7 17.52 30.05 -18.14
N TRP A 8 16.98 31.12 -17.56
CA TRP A 8 16.20 32.13 -18.29
C TRP A 8 16.99 33.43 -18.39
N THR A 9 17.11 33.97 -19.60
CA THR A 9 17.63 35.33 -19.80
C THR A 9 16.54 36.25 -20.31
N GLY A 10 16.46 37.45 -19.75
CA GLY A 10 15.52 38.50 -20.16
C GLY A 10 16.20 39.86 -20.08
N SER A 11 15.73 40.82 -20.89
CA SER A 11 16.22 42.19 -20.89
C SER A 11 15.06 43.15 -20.76
N LEU A 12 15.15 44.07 -19.81
CA LEU A 12 14.22 45.18 -19.63
C LEU A 12 14.95 46.46 -20.05
N GLY A 13 14.30 47.29 -20.86
CA GLY A 13 14.84 48.57 -21.33
C GLY A 13 14.17 49.76 -20.64
N ASN A 14 14.82 50.93 -20.70
CA ASN A 14 14.28 52.22 -20.22
C ASN A 14 13.94 52.26 -18.72
N LEU A 15 14.68 51.53 -17.88
CA LEU A 15 14.54 51.62 -16.43
C LEU A 15 15.20 52.90 -15.91
N ALA A 16 14.49 53.64 -15.06
CA ALA A 16 15.04 54.78 -14.33
C ALA A 16 15.83 54.31 -13.10
N PRO A 17 16.65 55.18 -12.48
CA PRO A 17 17.19 54.89 -11.16
C PRO A 17 16.07 54.56 -10.17
N GLY A 18 16.22 53.46 -9.44
CA GLY A 18 15.18 52.96 -8.55
C GLY A 18 15.42 51.55 -8.06
N THR A 19 14.48 51.07 -7.26
CA THR A 19 14.48 49.72 -6.72
C THR A 19 13.42 48.90 -7.43
N TYR A 20 13.82 47.76 -7.98
CA TYR A 20 12.98 46.84 -8.73
C TYR A 20 12.93 45.49 -8.02
N PHE A 21 11.84 44.75 -8.22
CA PHE A 21 11.67 43.40 -7.70
C PHE A 21 11.45 42.43 -8.85
N VAL A 22 12.19 41.34 -8.87
CA VAL A 22 12.05 40.27 -9.85
C VAL A 22 11.26 39.15 -9.19
N GLU A 23 10.04 38.89 -9.68
CA GLU A 23 9.19 37.81 -9.19
C GLU A 23 8.94 36.78 -10.30
N GLU A 24 8.94 35.50 -9.95
CA GLU A 24 8.44 34.46 -10.85
C GLU A 24 6.94 34.29 -10.66
N THR A 25 6.20 34.23 -11.77
CA THR A 25 4.80 33.84 -11.71
C THR A 25 4.69 32.40 -11.21
N ASN A 26 3.84 32.18 -10.21
CA ASN A 26 3.65 30.87 -9.57
C ASN A 26 3.64 29.71 -10.58
N VAL A 27 4.61 28.80 -10.44
CA VAL A 27 4.73 27.62 -11.29
C VAL A 27 3.91 26.50 -10.68
N ASP A 28 2.93 26.04 -11.44
CA ASP A 28 1.95 25.12 -10.92
C ASP A 28 2.53 23.76 -10.51
N GLY A 29 2.24 23.34 -9.26
CA GLY A 29 2.81 22.13 -8.68
C GLY A 29 4.24 22.28 -8.15
N TYR A 30 4.80 23.48 -8.15
CA TYR A 30 6.12 23.79 -7.59
C TYR A 30 6.01 24.86 -6.50
N THR A 31 6.98 24.89 -5.60
CA THR A 31 7.19 25.99 -4.64
C THR A 31 8.50 26.68 -5.00
N ALA A 32 8.41 27.97 -5.30
CA ALA A 32 9.58 28.80 -5.57
C ALA A 32 10.30 29.17 -4.26
N SER A 33 11.63 29.18 -4.31
CA SER A 33 12.50 29.59 -3.21
C SER A 33 13.64 30.45 -3.76
N TYR A 34 14.10 31.40 -2.95
CA TYR A 34 15.00 32.47 -3.37
C TYR A 34 16.25 32.44 -2.51
N SER A 35 17.42 32.21 -3.12
CA SER A 35 18.70 32.16 -2.39
C SER A 35 19.26 33.54 -2.06
N GLN A 36 18.80 34.57 -2.77
CA GLN A 36 19.23 35.96 -2.64
C GLN A 36 18.03 36.90 -2.67
N SER A 37 18.26 38.17 -2.32
CA SER A 37 17.24 39.21 -2.48
C SER A 37 16.84 39.32 -3.96
N GLN A 38 15.54 39.29 -4.23
CA GLN A 38 14.95 39.58 -5.53
C GLN A 38 14.96 41.07 -5.87
N THR A 39 15.55 41.88 -4.99
CA THR A 39 15.61 43.33 -5.11
C THR A 39 16.84 43.76 -5.90
N VAL A 40 16.60 44.47 -6.98
CA VAL A 40 17.62 45.07 -7.83
C VAL A 40 17.56 46.59 -7.65
N THR A 41 18.64 47.16 -7.14
CA THR A 41 18.79 48.62 -7.04
C THR A 41 19.65 49.12 -8.20
N ILE A 42 19.10 50.07 -8.96
CA ILE A 42 19.79 50.78 -10.03
C ILE A 42 19.99 52.21 -9.57
N THR A 43 21.25 52.63 -9.40
CA THR A 43 21.55 54.02 -9.02
C THR A 43 21.75 54.90 -10.25
N ALA A 44 21.63 56.22 -10.06
CA ALA A 44 21.96 57.17 -11.12
C ALA A 44 23.43 57.03 -11.55
N ASP A 45 24.35 56.78 -10.62
CA ASP A 45 25.76 56.54 -10.91
C ASP A 45 25.98 55.27 -11.74
N ASP A 46 25.18 54.22 -11.53
CA ASP A 46 25.22 52.99 -12.33
C ASP A 46 24.81 53.23 -13.78
N LEU A 47 23.90 54.19 -14.02
CA LEU A 47 23.39 54.51 -15.36
C LEU A 47 24.14 55.65 -16.04
N TRP A 48 24.78 56.55 -15.28
CA TRP A 48 25.31 57.82 -15.81
C TRP A 48 26.79 58.05 -15.52
N LYS A 49 27.54 57.07 -15.01
CA LYS A 49 29.00 57.07 -15.09
C LYS A 49 29.43 56.95 -16.56
N ALA A 50 29.53 58.07 -17.25
CA ALA A 50 30.09 58.14 -18.59
C ALA A 50 31.62 58.10 -18.51
N GLU A 51 32.26 57.18 -19.25
CA GLU A 51 33.64 57.43 -19.67
C GLU A 51 33.66 58.67 -20.58
N PRO A 52 34.69 59.53 -20.49
CA PRO A 52 34.79 60.69 -21.38
C PRO A 52 34.81 60.18 -22.84
N ASN A 53 33.83 60.62 -23.64
CA ASN A 53 33.58 60.31 -25.06
C ASN A 53 32.57 59.18 -25.39
N MET A 54 31.62 58.85 -24.51
CA MET A 54 30.51 57.96 -24.90
C MET A 54 29.52 58.63 -25.87
N THR A 55 29.37 58.08 -27.08
CA THR A 55 28.44 58.54 -28.13
C THR A 55 27.08 57.83 -28.12
N LYS A 56 26.85 56.92 -27.16
CA LYS A 56 25.63 56.12 -27.04
C LYS A 56 25.34 55.80 -25.57
N PHE A 57 24.13 56.10 -25.09
CA PHE A 57 23.66 55.79 -23.73
C PHE A 57 23.25 54.31 -23.60
N ASP A 58 24.10 53.37 -24.01
CA ASP A 58 23.82 51.93 -23.95
C ASP A 58 24.43 51.31 -22.68
N ASN A 59 24.17 51.88 -21.50
CA ASN A 59 24.63 51.29 -20.24
C ASN A 59 23.78 50.07 -19.88
N VAL A 60 24.23 48.89 -20.32
CA VAL A 60 23.63 47.59 -20.01
C VAL A 60 24.26 47.08 -18.71
N LYS A 61 23.43 46.87 -17.68
CA LYS A 61 23.84 46.23 -16.43
C LYS A 61 23.13 44.89 -16.27
N THR A 62 23.90 43.87 -15.93
CA THR A 62 23.38 42.52 -15.68
C THR A 62 23.24 42.29 -14.19
N TYR A 63 22.12 41.70 -13.80
CA TYR A 63 21.84 41.28 -12.44
C TYR A 63 21.45 39.81 -12.46
N ASP A 64 22.14 38.99 -11.69
CA ASP A 64 21.84 37.57 -11.59
C ASP A 64 20.83 37.33 -10.47
N VAL A 65 19.71 36.70 -10.81
CA VAL A 65 18.67 36.28 -9.86
C VAL A 65 18.50 34.77 -10.00
N THR A 66 18.62 34.05 -8.89
CA THR A 66 18.39 32.60 -8.85
C THR A 66 17.09 32.29 -8.12
N ILE A 67 16.17 31.66 -8.84
CA ILE A 67 14.89 31.16 -8.33
C ILE A 67 14.93 29.64 -8.44
N THR A 68 14.70 28.95 -7.32
CA THR A 68 14.70 27.49 -7.27
C THR A 68 13.29 26.97 -7.08
N ASN A 69 12.75 26.30 -8.10
CA ASN A 69 11.45 25.65 -8.06
C ASN A 69 11.58 24.22 -7.55
N THR A 70 11.01 23.95 -6.37
CA THR A 70 10.96 22.61 -5.81
C THR A 70 9.60 21.99 -6.11
N LEU A 71 9.59 20.79 -6.68
CA LEU A 71 8.36 20.06 -6.95
C LEU A 71 7.62 19.75 -5.64
N ASN A 72 6.34 20.10 -5.58
CA ASN A 72 5.51 19.84 -4.42
C ASN A 72 5.25 18.34 -4.25
N ARG A 73 5.18 17.90 -3.00
CA ARG A 73 4.83 16.53 -2.63
C ARG A 73 3.75 16.53 -1.55
N VAL A 74 3.01 15.43 -1.51
CA VAL A 74 1.94 15.17 -0.56
C VAL A 74 2.36 13.97 0.27
N ASP A 75 2.46 14.18 1.57
CA ASP A 75 2.72 13.11 2.52
C ASP A 75 1.41 12.33 2.76
N LEU A 76 1.45 11.03 2.49
CA LEU A 76 0.38 10.08 2.79
C LEU A 76 0.83 9.21 3.96
N ASP A 77 0.26 9.45 5.14
CA ASP A 77 0.36 8.53 6.27
C ASP A 77 -0.35 7.22 5.89
N VAL A 78 0.42 6.14 5.79
CA VAL A 78 -0.07 4.87 5.28
C VAL A 78 -1.03 4.22 6.29
N ASN A 79 -0.75 4.26 7.60
CA ASN A 79 -1.63 3.65 8.60
C ASN A 79 -2.96 4.42 8.75
N ALA A 80 -2.95 5.73 8.51
CA ALA A 80 -4.17 6.53 8.57
C ALA A 80 -5.09 6.35 7.34
N ASN A 81 -4.52 6.01 6.17
CA ASN A 81 -5.24 6.05 4.89
C ASN A 81 -5.42 4.69 4.21
N VAL A 82 -4.50 3.74 4.43
CA VAL A 82 -4.52 2.40 3.85
C VAL A 82 -4.85 1.39 4.95
N LYS A 83 -5.97 0.69 4.79
CA LYS A 83 -6.46 -0.31 5.73
C LYS A 83 -6.34 -1.68 5.12
N VAL A 84 -5.80 -2.61 5.90
CA VAL A 84 -5.68 -4.02 5.54
C VAL A 84 -6.29 -4.83 6.68
N SER A 85 -7.19 -5.75 6.36
CA SER A 85 -7.85 -6.59 7.36
C SER A 85 -7.58 -8.07 7.08
N LYS A 86 -7.42 -8.84 8.15
CA LYS A 86 -7.22 -10.28 8.08
C LYS A 86 -8.29 -11.02 8.85
N THR A 87 -8.90 -12.00 8.22
CA THR A 87 -9.77 -12.99 8.87
C THR A 87 -9.17 -14.38 8.76
N VAL A 88 -9.29 -15.16 9.82
CA VAL A 88 -8.95 -16.59 9.81
C VAL A 88 -10.18 -17.45 10.07
N GLN A 89 -10.31 -18.54 9.32
CA GLN A 89 -11.40 -19.51 9.42
C GLN A 89 -10.86 -20.90 9.75
N GLY A 90 -11.67 -21.72 10.42
CA GLY A 90 -11.35 -23.12 10.73
C GLY A 90 -10.37 -23.35 11.89
N ALA A 91 -9.46 -22.41 12.17
CA ALA A 91 -8.58 -22.43 13.34
C ALA A 91 -8.13 -21.01 13.73
N ALA A 92 -7.68 -20.84 14.98
CA ALA A 92 -6.97 -19.64 15.41
C ALA A 92 -5.58 -19.56 14.77
N ALA A 93 -5.05 -18.35 14.61
CA ALA A 93 -3.73 -18.14 14.05
C ALA A 93 -2.62 -18.67 14.97
N SER A 94 -1.67 -19.40 14.41
CA SER A 94 -0.46 -19.88 15.11
C SER A 94 0.77 -19.03 14.83
N LYS A 95 0.72 -18.16 13.82
CA LYS A 95 1.75 -17.21 13.41
C LYS A 95 1.09 -15.94 12.87
N ASP A 96 1.89 -14.89 12.76
CA ASP A 96 1.46 -13.64 12.17
C ASP A 96 1.29 -13.79 10.66
N PHE A 97 0.46 -12.94 10.07
CA PHE A 97 0.29 -12.82 8.63
C PHE A 97 0.77 -11.45 8.17
N THR A 98 1.48 -11.42 7.06
CA THR A 98 2.11 -10.20 6.53
C THR A 98 1.58 -9.87 5.15
N PHE A 99 1.45 -8.58 4.86
CA PHE A 99 0.87 -8.06 3.62
C PHE A 99 1.79 -7.00 3.05
N ASN A 100 2.13 -7.13 1.76
CA ASN A 100 3.05 -6.20 1.11
C ASN A 100 2.26 -5.18 0.30
N LEU A 101 2.44 -3.91 0.64
CA LEU A 101 2.03 -2.76 -0.16
C LEU A 101 3.16 -2.38 -1.09
N THR A 102 2.91 -2.45 -2.40
CA THR A 102 3.88 -2.10 -3.45
C THR A 102 3.22 -1.26 -4.53
N CYS A 103 4.00 -0.57 -5.35
CA CYS A 103 3.47 0.11 -6.54
C CYS A 103 2.98 -0.90 -7.59
N ALA A 104 1.81 -0.67 -8.17
CA ALA A 104 1.30 -1.48 -9.26
C ALA A 104 2.23 -1.38 -10.48
N LYS A 105 2.63 -2.52 -11.06
CA LYS A 105 3.67 -2.61 -12.11
C LYS A 105 3.35 -1.76 -13.35
N SER A 106 2.07 -1.63 -13.71
CA SER A 106 1.59 -0.88 -14.88
C SER A 106 1.39 0.61 -14.62
N ASN A 107 1.41 1.07 -13.36
CA ASN A 107 1.10 2.45 -13.03
C ASN A 107 2.32 3.36 -13.26
N ALA A 108 2.25 4.19 -14.31
CA ALA A 108 3.34 5.10 -14.65
C ALA A 108 3.58 6.19 -13.58
N ALA A 109 2.53 6.62 -12.86
CA ALA A 109 2.66 7.63 -11.81
C ALA A 109 3.54 7.14 -10.64
N CYS A 110 3.54 5.84 -10.39
CA CYS A 110 4.36 5.21 -9.37
C CYS A 110 5.87 5.24 -9.64
N LYS A 111 6.32 5.20 -10.90
CA LYS A 111 7.75 5.07 -11.25
C LYS A 111 8.62 6.22 -10.75
N ASP A 112 8.15 7.46 -10.98
CA ASP A 112 8.89 8.68 -10.63
C ASP A 112 8.11 9.58 -9.64
N GLY A 113 6.88 9.20 -9.32
CA GLY A 113 5.97 10.01 -8.52
C GLY A 113 5.83 9.58 -7.07
N VAL A 114 6.47 8.50 -6.63
CA VAL A 114 6.41 8.02 -5.25
C VAL A 114 7.80 7.93 -4.64
N THR A 115 7.99 8.62 -3.53
CA THR A 115 9.14 8.43 -2.65
C THR A 115 8.72 7.53 -1.49
N TRP A 116 9.41 6.40 -1.34
CA TRP A 116 9.18 5.48 -0.24
C TRP A 116 10.04 5.86 0.99
N PRO A 117 9.64 5.46 2.21
CA PRO A 117 10.49 5.57 3.39
C PRO A 117 11.87 4.98 3.15
N LYS A 118 12.87 5.52 3.83
CA LYS A 118 14.23 5.01 3.77
C LYS A 118 14.24 3.51 4.13
N ASP A 119 15.08 2.74 3.42
CA ASP A 119 15.31 1.30 3.64
C ASP A 119 14.10 0.36 3.38
N SER A 120 12.96 0.91 2.92
CA SER A 120 11.77 0.12 2.54
C SER A 120 11.92 -0.66 1.22
N ASN A 121 12.93 -0.33 0.40
CA ASN A 121 13.19 -0.97 -0.90
C ASN A 121 11.96 -1.00 -1.83
N GLY A 122 11.08 0.01 -1.76
CA GLY A 122 9.90 0.11 -2.61
C GLY A 122 8.70 -0.75 -2.18
N SER A 123 8.71 -1.25 -0.93
CA SER A 123 7.62 -2.03 -0.35
C SER A 123 7.44 -1.69 1.13
N LEU A 124 6.19 -1.68 1.60
CA LEU A 124 5.87 -1.62 3.03
C LEU A 124 5.11 -2.88 3.43
N THR A 125 5.42 -3.42 4.59
CA THR A 125 4.80 -4.66 5.07
C THR A 125 3.89 -4.33 6.25
N ALA A 126 2.59 -4.62 6.11
CA ALA A 126 1.65 -4.63 7.22
C ALA A 126 1.63 -6.01 7.89
N THR A 127 1.42 -6.04 9.20
CA THR A 127 1.35 -7.29 9.97
C THR A 127 0.03 -7.39 10.72
N ALA A 128 -0.71 -8.49 10.52
CA ALA A 128 -1.77 -8.93 11.40
C ALA A 128 -1.19 -9.89 12.44
N SER A 129 -1.20 -9.47 13.71
CA SER A 129 -0.65 -10.28 14.81
C SER A 129 -1.50 -11.52 15.06
N LYS A 130 -0.85 -12.65 15.31
CA LYS A 130 -1.54 -13.87 15.75
C LYS A 130 -2.36 -13.64 17.01
N SER A 131 -1.93 -12.76 17.92
CA SER A 131 -2.65 -12.46 19.16
C SER A 131 -4.05 -11.93 18.90
N ASP A 132 -4.24 -11.23 17.79
CA ASP A 132 -5.48 -10.54 17.44
C ASP A 132 -6.41 -11.46 16.63
N LEU A 133 -5.86 -12.59 16.14
CA LEU A 133 -6.52 -13.60 15.32
C LEU A 133 -6.82 -14.89 16.13
N GLN A 134 -7.15 -14.75 17.41
CA GLN A 134 -7.53 -15.88 18.27
C GLN A 134 -9.03 -16.22 18.18
N THR A 135 -9.85 -15.28 17.72
CA THR A 135 -11.28 -15.50 17.51
C THR A 135 -11.55 -15.79 16.04
N ILE A 136 -11.99 -17.01 15.74
CA ILE A 136 -12.27 -17.46 14.37
C ILE A 136 -13.41 -16.63 13.78
N GLY A 137 -13.24 -16.19 12.54
CA GLY A 137 -14.24 -15.42 11.79
C GLY A 137 -14.36 -13.95 12.16
N THR A 138 -13.57 -13.47 13.12
CA THR A 138 -13.48 -12.04 13.44
C THR A 138 -12.30 -11.42 12.69
N PRO A 139 -12.50 -10.34 11.92
CA PRO A 139 -11.42 -9.62 11.27
C PRO A 139 -10.52 -8.90 12.28
N ALA A 140 -9.22 -8.85 12.00
CA ALA A 140 -8.23 -8.06 12.72
C ALA A 140 -7.47 -7.15 11.75
N ASP A 141 -7.18 -5.92 12.18
CA ASP A 141 -6.43 -4.96 11.37
C ASP A 141 -4.94 -5.34 11.30
N ALA A 142 -4.39 -5.35 10.10
CA ALA A 142 -2.95 -5.40 9.89
C ALA A 142 -2.38 -3.98 9.90
N LYS A 143 -1.24 -3.78 10.57
CA LYS A 143 -0.62 -2.46 10.74
C LYS A 143 0.73 -2.38 10.04
N PHE A 144 0.95 -1.27 9.34
CA PHE A 144 2.26 -0.91 8.80
C PHE A 144 3.16 -0.38 9.92
N PRO A 145 4.50 -0.36 9.75
CA PRO A 145 5.41 0.21 10.73
C PRO A 145 5.02 1.66 11.07
N ASP A 146 5.13 2.03 12.34
CA ASP A 146 4.81 3.38 12.78
C ASP A 146 5.63 4.43 12.03
N GLY A 147 4.98 5.54 11.64
CA GLY A 147 5.60 6.60 10.85
C GLY A 147 5.77 6.30 9.37
N SER A 148 5.25 5.18 8.86
CA SER A 148 5.22 4.87 7.42
C SER A 148 4.48 5.95 6.64
N THR A 149 5.24 6.77 5.90
CA THR A 149 4.73 7.88 5.09
C THR A 149 5.24 7.76 3.66
N LEU A 150 4.33 7.77 2.69
CA LEU A 150 4.70 7.87 1.27
C LEU A 150 4.66 9.34 0.83
N GLN A 151 5.66 9.79 0.08
CA GLN A 151 5.59 11.12 -0.53
C GLN A 151 5.18 11.01 -1.99
N LEU A 152 3.98 11.49 -2.29
CA LEU A 152 3.39 11.46 -3.62
C LEU A 152 3.66 12.78 -4.33
N LYS A 153 4.11 12.74 -5.58
CA LYS A 153 4.24 13.95 -6.41
C LYS A 153 2.89 14.67 -6.51
N ALA A 154 2.90 15.97 -6.29
CA ALA A 154 1.70 16.76 -6.50
C ALA A 154 1.30 16.80 -7.98
N PRO A 155 -0.01 16.80 -8.30
CA PRO A 155 -0.47 17.01 -9.67
C PRO A 155 -0.10 18.41 -10.19
N THR A 156 0.33 18.46 -11.44
CA THR A 156 0.49 19.70 -12.21
C THR A 156 -0.70 19.86 -13.17
N GLY A 157 -1.18 21.08 -13.35
CA GLY A 157 -2.41 21.42 -14.05
C GLY A 157 -3.68 21.23 -13.21
N THR A 158 -4.80 21.02 -13.88
CA THR A 158 -6.12 20.84 -13.26
C THR A 158 -6.50 19.37 -13.05
N THR A 159 -5.71 18.43 -13.59
CA THR A 159 -5.96 16.99 -13.53
C THR A 159 -5.40 16.39 -12.25
N SER A 160 -6.20 15.57 -11.56
CA SER A 160 -5.73 14.78 -10.42
C SER A 160 -4.66 13.77 -10.84
N ALA A 161 -3.75 13.44 -9.92
CA ALA A 161 -2.80 12.34 -10.08
C ALA A 161 -3.35 11.09 -9.40
N VAL A 162 -3.25 9.94 -10.05
CA VAL A 162 -3.73 8.66 -9.52
C VAL A 162 -2.57 7.68 -9.39
N TYR A 163 -2.29 7.30 -8.14
CA TYR A 163 -1.30 6.31 -7.78
C TYR A 163 -2.00 4.99 -7.48
N GLU A 164 -1.56 3.92 -8.12
CA GLU A 164 -2.11 2.59 -7.89
C GLU A 164 -1.06 1.76 -7.17
N PHE A 165 -1.43 1.30 -5.98
CA PHE A 165 -0.65 0.36 -5.19
C PHE A 165 -1.37 -0.99 -5.18
N THR A 166 -0.64 -2.05 -4.87
CA THR A 166 -1.19 -3.38 -4.67
C THR A 166 -0.86 -3.85 -3.27
N VAL A 167 -1.86 -4.39 -2.58
CA VAL A 167 -1.71 -5.14 -1.34
C VAL A 167 -1.90 -6.62 -1.67
N SER A 168 -0.95 -7.44 -1.23
CA SER A 168 -1.03 -8.90 -1.36
C SER A 168 -0.47 -9.57 -0.12
N GLU A 169 -1.08 -10.67 0.31
CA GLU A 169 -0.55 -11.48 1.42
C GLU A 169 0.76 -12.17 1.04
N ASP A 170 1.72 -12.17 1.96
CA ASP A 170 2.92 -12.98 1.85
C ASP A 170 2.60 -14.43 2.20
N GLN A 171 2.71 -15.28 1.20
CA GLN A 171 2.44 -16.72 1.29
C GLN A 171 3.71 -17.55 1.54
N SER A 172 4.82 -16.90 1.91
CA SER A 172 6.03 -17.61 2.27
C SER A 172 5.93 -18.30 3.64
N GLY A 173 6.50 -19.49 3.76
CA GLY A 173 6.52 -20.24 5.03
C GLY A 173 5.15 -20.72 5.51
N ASN A 174 4.28 -21.15 4.59
CA ASN A 174 2.93 -21.62 4.91
C ASN A 174 2.93 -22.90 5.76
N PRO A 175 2.37 -22.87 6.98
CA PRO A 175 2.15 -24.08 7.77
C PRO A 175 1.15 -24.97 7.05
N ALA A 176 1.37 -26.28 7.11
CA ALA A 176 0.46 -27.25 6.51
C ALA A 176 -0.98 -27.04 7.00
N GLY A 177 -1.93 -27.12 6.07
CA GLY A 177 -3.37 -27.02 6.35
C GLY A 177 -3.99 -25.65 6.08
N TRP A 178 -3.23 -24.55 6.01
CA TRP A 178 -3.80 -23.26 5.62
C TRP A 178 -3.94 -23.12 4.11
N LYS A 179 -5.14 -22.79 3.65
CA LYS A 179 -5.40 -22.22 2.33
C LYS A 179 -5.34 -20.70 2.47
N TYR A 180 -4.37 -20.11 1.81
CA TYR A 180 -4.16 -18.67 1.83
C TYR A 180 -5.04 -18.02 0.78
N ASP A 181 -5.46 -16.81 1.11
CA ASP A 181 -6.00 -15.87 0.18
C ASP A 181 -4.92 -15.49 -0.84
N THR A 182 -5.25 -15.60 -2.12
CA THR A 182 -4.35 -15.30 -3.25
C THR A 182 -4.67 -13.97 -3.92
N ASP A 183 -5.65 -13.25 -3.41
CA ASP A 183 -6.13 -12.03 -4.04
C ASP A 183 -5.08 -10.92 -3.95
N THR A 184 -5.19 -9.98 -4.88
CA THR A 184 -4.34 -8.79 -4.93
C THR A 184 -5.26 -7.59 -5.04
N VAL A 185 -5.36 -6.84 -3.95
CA VAL A 185 -6.24 -5.68 -3.88
C VAL A 185 -5.49 -4.46 -4.39
N THR A 186 -6.07 -3.77 -5.36
CA THR A 186 -5.51 -2.51 -5.86
C THR A 186 -6.02 -1.34 -5.01
N VAL A 187 -5.09 -0.61 -4.39
CA VAL A 187 -5.37 0.60 -3.63
C VAL A 187 -5.10 1.81 -4.52
N LYS A 188 -6.15 2.52 -4.92
CA LYS A 188 -6.07 3.73 -5.74
C LYS A 188 -6.04 4.96 -4.85
N VAL A 189 -4.92 5.68 -4.86
CA VAL A 189 -4.76 6.95 -4.16
C VAL A 189 -4.82 8.09 -5.17
N THR A 190 -5.89 8.87 -5.10
CA THR A 190 -6.09 10.05 -5.94
C THR A 190 -5.66 11.31 -5.20
N VAL A 191 -4.64 12.00 -5.72
CA VAL A 191 -4.18 13.30 -5.23
C VAL A 191 -4.79 14.39 -6.11
N SER A 192 -5.50 15.32 -5.48
CA SER A 192 -6.14 16.46 -6.16
C SER A 192 -5.90 17.75 -5.41
N LYS A 193 -5.95 18.88 -6.11
CA LYS A 193 -5.90 20.20 -5.46
C LYS A 193 -7.19 20.45 -4.69
N LYS A 194 -7.06 21.11 -3.55
CA LYS A 194 -8.22 21.63 -2.83
C LYS A 194 -8.81 22.82 -3.59
N THR A 195 -10.12 22.95 -3.54
CA THR A 195 -10.87 24.03 -4.22
C THR A 195 -10.60 25.41 -3.63
N ASP A 196 -10.17 25.47 -2.37
CA ASP A 196 -9.81 26.70 -1.66
C ASP A 196 -8.36 27.16 -1.92
N GLY A 197 -7.59 26.40 -2.72
CA GLY A 197 -6.18 26.70 -3.01
C GLY A 197 -5.20 26.41 -1.87
N SER A 198 -5.65 25.86 -0.73
CA SER A 198 -4.82 25.64 0.46
C SER A 198 -3.87 24.42 0.39
N GLY A 199 -3.75 23.79 -0.78
CA GLY A 199 -2.88 22.63 -1.02
C GLY A 199 -3.62 21.46 -1.67
N TYR A 200 -3.37 20.24 -1.18
CA TYR A 200 -3.82 19.00 -1.80
C TYR A 200 -4.68 18.16 -0.86
N LYS A 201 -5.53 17.31 -1.43
CA LYS A 201 -6.30 16.28 -0.73
C LYS A 201 -6.08 14.93 -1.39
N THR A 202 -6.19 13.88 -0.59
CA THR A 202 -6.10 12.49 -1.00
C THR A 202 -7.47 11.81 -0.89
N ASN A 203 -7.77 10.91 -1.81
CA ASN A 203 -8.87 9.97 -1.72
C ASN A 203 -8.35 8.56 -1.95
N VAL A 204 -8.80 7.59 -1.17
CA VAL A 204 -8.34 6.19 -1.25
C VAL A 204 -9.53 5.29 -1.60
N GLU A 205 -9.35 4.47 -2.62
CA GLU A 205 -10.33 3.49 -3.08
C GLU A 205 -9.68 2.11 -3.18
N TYR A 206 -10.46 1.06 -2.95
CA TYR A 206 -10.03 -0.33 -3.01
C TYR A 206 -10.73 -1.01 -4.19
N VAL A 207 -9.96 -1.66 -5.05
CA VAL A 207 -10.44 -2.34 -6.24
C VAL A 207 -9.98 -3.78 -6.20
N TYR A 208 -10.96 -4.67 -6.20
CA TYR A 208 -10.78 -6.12 -6.22
C TYR A 208 -10.86 -6.63 -7.66
N ALA A 209 -10.12 -7.70 -7.96
CA ALA A 209 -10.12 -8.29 -9.29
C ALA A 209 -11.40 -9.10 -9.53
N ASP A 210 -11.83 -9.18 -10.79
CA ASP A 210 -12.95 -10.06 -11.17
C ASP A 210 -12.58 -11.52 -10.87
N GLY A 211 -13.36 -12.18 -10.01
CA GLY A 211 -13.11 -13.57 -9.62
C GLY A 211 -12.41 -13.75 -8.27
N ASP A 212 -12.45 -12.74 -7.40
CA ASP A 212 -12.13 -12.84 -5.98
C ASP A 212 -12.68 -14.15 -5.40
N SER A 213 -11.76 -14.91 -4.80
CA SER A 213 -11.99 -16.29 -4.41
C SER A 213 -12.79 -16.42 -3.11
N ASP A 214 -12.79 -15.38 -2.28
CA ASP A 214 -13.39 -15.36 -0.96
C ASP A 214 -14.60 -14.40 -0.84
N LYS A 215 -14.78 -13.51 -1.83
CA LYS A 215 -15.86 -12.50 -1.94
C LYS A 215 -15.96 -11.58 -0.73
N THR A 216 -14.84 -11.29 -0.09
CA THR A 216 -14.78 -10.35 1.04
C THR A 216 -14.53 -8.90 0.62
N ASP A 217 -14.84 -8.57 -0.64
CA ASP A 217 -14.76 -7.23 -1.22
C ASP A 217 -15.32 -6.17 -0.28
N ASN A 218 -14.43 -5.29 0.19
CA ASN A 218 -14.78 -4.20 1.08
C ASN A 218 -14.33 -2.87 0.45
N PRO A 219 -15.23 -1.92 0.20
CA PRO A 219 -14.85 -0.66 -0.44
C PRO A 219 -13.97 0.24 0.46
N LYS A 220 -13.67 -0.17 1.70
CA LYS A 220 -12.97 0.65 2.70
C LYS A 220 -11.66 0.06 3.21
N SER A 221 -11.32 -1.17 2.82
CA SER A 221 -10.10 -1.86 3.24
C SER A 221 -9.74 -2.95 2.24
N ALA A 222 -8.48 -3.38 2.26
CA ALA A 222 -8.03 -4.60 1.61
C ALA A 222 -8.18 -5.77 2.58
N ASP A 223 -9.25 -6.54 2.40
CA ASP A 223 -9.60 -7.66 3.28
C ASP A 223 -9.06 -8.97 2.68
N PHE A 224 -8.58 -9.86 3.56
CA PHE A 224 -8.04 -11.17 3.18
C PHE A 224 -8.52 -12.26 4.12
N THR A 225 -8.97 -13.42 3.61
CA THR A 225 -9.44 -14.54 4.43
C THR A 225 -8.68 -15.84 4.21
N ASN A 226 -7.99 -16.31 5.24
CA ASN A 226 -7.36 -17.64 5.20
C ASN A 226 -8.24 -18.69 5.85
N VAL A 227 -8.26 -19.89 5.26
CA VAL A 227 -9.04 -21.02 5.77
C VAL A 227 -8.11 -22.14 6.17
N PHE A 228 -8.19 -22.56 7.44
CA PHE A 228 -7.52 -23.76 7.90
C PHE A 228 -8.34 -25.00 7.56
N VAL A 229 -7.72 -25.93 6.85
CA VAL A 229 -8.23 -27.25 6.53
C VAL A 229 -7.35 -28.26 7.24
N ALA A 230 -7.90 -28.90 8.28
CA ALA A 230 -7.21 -29.96 8.98
C ALA A 230 -6.92 -31.12 8.02
N VAL A 231 -5.65 -31.38 7.74
CA VAL A 231 -5.24 -32.61 7.07
C VAL A 231 -5.25 -33.72 8.11
N SER A 232 -6.27 -34.59 8.07
CA SER A 232 -6.20 -35.83 8.82
C SER A 232 -5.06 -36.67 8.24
N SER A 233 -3.91 -36.68 8.93
CA SER A 233 -3.05 -37.86 8.86
C SER A 233 -3.83 -38.97 9.56
N LEU A 234 -4.66 -39.70 8.80
CA LEU A 234 -5.05 -41.02 9.26
C LEU A 234 -3.75 -41.72 9.66
N PRO A 235 -3.63 -42.31 10.86
CA PRO A 235 -2.55 -43.22 11.12
C PRO A 235 -2.73 -44.42 10.19
N VAL A 236 -2.12 -44.36 9.00
CA VAL A 236 -1.79 -45.55 8.22
C VAL A 236 -0.53 -46.16 8.87
N THR A 237 -0.63 -46.44 10.16
CA THR A 237 0.08 -47.56 10.77
C THR A 237 -0.89 -48.72 10.88
N GLY A 238 -1.55 -49.03 9.76
CA GLY A 238 -1.98 -50.39 9.46
C GLY A 238 -0.75 -51.28 9.27
N GLY A 239 0.05 -51.44 10.33
CA GLY A 239 0.91 -52.60 10.46
C GLY A 239 0.04 -53.84 10.32
N ARG A 240 0.56 -54.85 9.61
CA ARG A 240 -0.14 -56.10 9.24
C ARG A 240 -0.64 -56.96 10.42
N SER A 241 -0.85 -56.42 11.61
CA SER A 241 -1.19 -57.18 12.83
C SER A 241 -2.49 -56.75 13.53
N ALA A 242 -3.15 -55.65 13.14
CA ALA A 242 -4.43 -55.24 13.74
C ALA A 242 -5.68 -55.88 13.08
N ARG A 243 -5.51 -56.57 11.94
CA ARG A 243 -6.60 -57.34 11.30
C ARG A 243 -6.85 -58.70 11.96
N ASP A 244 -5.92 -59.22 12.74
CA ASP A 244 -6.12 -60.50 13.45
C ASP A 244 -7.04 -60.36 14.67
N TRP A 245 -7.12 -59.17 15.30
CA TRP A 245 -8.02 -58.99 16.44
C TRP A 245 -9.50 -58.85 16.02
N LEU A 246 -9.78 -58.38 14.80
CA LEU A 246 -11.15 -58.36 14.26
C LEU A 246 -11.59 -59.71 13.68
N ILE A 247 -10.65 -60.60 13.32
CA ILE A 247 -10.96 -61.96 12.86
C ILE A 247 -11.03 -62.96 14.03
N TYR A 248 -10.25 -62.79 15.09
CA TYR A 248 -10.27 -63.69 16.27
C TYR A 248 -11.03 -63.14 17.50
N GLY A 249 -11.19 -61.82 17.65
CA GLY A 249 -11.85 -61.20 18.82
C GLY A 249 -13.36 -60.95 18.64
N GLY A 250 -13.86 -60.91 17.40
CA GLY A 250 -15.29 -60.69 17.10
C GLY A 250 -16.15 -61.96 17.01
N GLY A 251 -15.52 -63.15 16.95
CA GLY A 251 -16.21 -64.42 16.68
C GLY A 251 -16.80 -65.14 17.90
N LEU A 252 -16.36 -64.84 19.11
CA LEU A 252 -16.83 -65.53 20.33
C LEU A 252 -17.97 -64.81 21.06
N GLY A 253 -18.18 -63.50 20.81
CA GLY A 253 -19.26 -62.73 21.43
C GLY A 253 -20.64 -62.99 20.81
N LEU A 254 -20.70 -63.36 19.52
CA LEU A 254 -21.96 -63.56 18.80
C LEU A 254 -22.54 -64.98 18.95
N LEU A 255 -21.73 -65.99 19.29
CA LEU A 255 -22.21 -67.38 19.47
C LEU A 255 -22.80 -67.64 20.86
N ALA A 256 -22.46 -66.86 21.89
CA ALA A 256 -23.07 -67.00 23.21
C ALA A 256 -24.51 -66.45 23.29
N LEU A 257 -24.85 -65.45 22.45
CA LEU A 257 -26.19 -64.84 22.42
C LEU A 257 -27.22 -65.69 21.66
N LEU A 258 -26.80 -66.54 20.73
CA LEU A 258 -27.69 -67.45 19.99
C LEU A 258 -28.02 -68.74 20.76
N ALA A 259 -27.19 -69.17 21.72
CA ALA A 259 -27.49 -70.33 22.57
C ALA A 259 -28.53 -70.02 23.67
N GLY A 260 -28.55 -68.79 24.19
CA GLY A 260 -29.53 -68.35 25.21
C GLY A 260 -30.96 -68.18 24.68
N ALA A 261 -31.11 -67.75 23.42
CA ALA A 261 -32.41 -67.55 22.80
C ALA A 261 -33.09 -68.86 22.33
N GLY A 262 -32.32 -69.92 22.03
CA GLY A 262 -32.87 -71.23 21.66
C GLY A 262 -33.44 -72.03 22.85
N TYR A 263 -32.83 -71.93 24.02
CA TYR A 263 -33.24 -72.72 25.20
C TYR A 263 -34.59 -72.28 25.79
N THR A 264 -34.92 -70.98 25.74
CA THR A 264 -36.19 -70.46 26.28
C THR A 264 -37.39 -70.75 25.39
N VAL A 265 -37.19 -70.88 24.07
CA VAL A 265 -38.26 -71.22 23.10
C VAL A 265 -38.59 -72.72 23.13
N TRP A 266 -37.59 -73.61 23.34
CA TRP A 266 -37.84 -75.05 23.46
C TRP A 266 -38.64 -75.41 24.72
N ARG A 267 -38.40 -74.73 25.86
CA ARG A 267 -39.09 -75.02 27.12
C ARG A 267 -40.57 -74.59 27.16
N LYS A 268 -41.03 -73.71 26.26
CA LYS A 268 -42.44 -73.29 26.16
C LYS A 268 -43.32 -74.19 25.28
N ARG A 269 -42.75 -75.20 24.60
CA ARG A 269 -43.50 -76.15 23.75
C ARG A 269 -43.82 -77.50 24.39
N GLN A 270 -43.47 -77.71 25.67
CA GLN A 270 -43.75 -78.96 26.41
C GLN A 270 -44.75 -78.78 27.57
N LEU A 271 -45.51 -77.68 27.61
CA LEU A 271 -46.58 -77.46 28.60
C LEU A 271 -47.91 -77.04 27.93
N VAL A 272 -48.31 -77.78 26.90
CA VAL A 272 -49.72 -77.95 26.50
C VAL A 272 -49.97 -79.44 26.33
#